data_AF-G7WEU2-F1
#
_entry.id   AF-G7WEU2-F1
#
_cell.length_a   1.000
_cell.length_b   1.000
_cell.length_c   1.000
_cell.angle_alpha   90.00
_cell.angle_beta   90.00
_cell.angle_gamma   90.00
#
_symmetry.space_group_name_H-M   'P 1'
#
loop_
_entity.id
_entity.type
_entity.pdbx_description
1 polymer ?
#
loop_
_entity_poly.entity_id
_entity_poly.type
_entity_poly.pdbx_seq_one_letter_code
_entity_poly.pdbx_strand_id
1 'polypeptide(L)'
;MSADSSKKKRYYRKNVDFFKFVEKLKLWPSRSGTLHGIKSMTIRGNTAEIVTHCNEKFQIYNSKHSRAARCLRNKLFFRACTTCKIPGWKLEKYSSTHVNQNYGSRL
;
A
#
# COMPACT_ATOMS: atom_id res chain seq x y z
N MET A 1 -3.89 31.08 -15.07
CA MET A 1 -2.95 30.01 -15.43
C MET A 1 -3.65 28.68 -15.26
N SER A 2 -4.22 28.14 -16.34
CA SER A 2 -5.01 26.92 -16.34
C SER A 2 -4.08 25.72 -16.25
N ALA A 3 -4.29 24.85 -15.25
CA ALA A 3 -3.49 23.65 -15.08
C ALA A 3 -3.66 22.73 -16.30
N ASP A 4 -2.56 22.53 -17.04
CA ASP A 4 -2.50 21.66 -18.20
C ASP A 4 -2.99 20.24 -17.83
N SER A 5 -4.06 19.81 -18.48
CA SER A 5 -4.75 18.53 -18.24
C SER A 5 -4.02 17.34 -18.89
N SER A 6 -2.90 17.61 -19.56
CA SER A 6 -2.07 16.68 -20.32
C SER A 6 -1.32 15.72 -19.41
N LYS A 7 -1.76 14.45 -19.43
CA LYS A 7 -1.24 13.30 -18.66
C LYS A 7 -1.70 13.25 -17.20
N LYS A 8 -3.01 13.25 -16.97
CA LYS A 8 -3.57 12.61 -15.76
C LYS A 8 -3.01 11.19 -15.67
N LYS A 9 -2.04 10.95 -14.77
CA LYS A 9 -1.48 9.61 -14.51
C LYS A 9 -2.63 8.69 -14.09
N ARG A 10 -3.17 7.91 -15.03
CA ARG A 10 -4.20 6.91 -14.74
C ARG A 10 -3.53 5.74 -14.03
N TYR A 11 -3.71 5.65 -12.72
CA TYR A 11 -3.26 4.49 -11.95
C TYR A 11 -4.17 3.31 -12.27
N TYR A 12 -3.67 2.38 -13.07
CA TYR A 12 -4.40 1.18 -13.47
C TYR A 12 -4.69 0.28 -12.27
N ARG A 13 -5.84 -0.40 -12.32
CA ARG A 13 -6.26 -1.37 -11.29
C ARG A 13 -5.41 -2.64 -11.46
N LYS A 14 -4.61 -2.99 -10.45
CA LYS A 14 -4.09 -4.36 -10.34
C LYS A 14 -5.26 -5.30 -10.11
N ASN A 15 -5.37 -6.34 -10.93
CA ASN A 15 -6.34 -7.41 -10.69
C ASN A 15 -5.80 -8.46 -9.70
N VAL A 16 -5.02 -8.02 -8.71
CA VAL A 16 -4.40 -8.87 -7.68
C VAL A 16 -5.22 -8.75 -6.40
N ASP A 17 -5.36 -9.87 -5.70
CA ASP A 17 -5.91 -9.93 -4.36
C ASP A 17 -5.27 -8.91 -3.41
N PHE A 18 -6.07 -8.22 -2.58
CA PHE A 18 -5.55 -7.11 -1.78
C PHE A 18 -4.59 -7.62 -0.70
N PHE A 19 -4.86 -8.79 -0.10
CA PHE A 19 -3.96 -9.36 0.90
C PHE A 19 -2.63 -9.76 0.29
N LYS A 20 -2.63 -10.42 -0.88
CA LYS A 20 -1.38 -10.72 -1.61
C LYS A 20 -0.56 -9.46 -1.91
N PHE A 21 -1.24 -8.36 -2.25
CA PHE A 21 -0.55 -7.09 -2.51
C PHE A 21 0.10 -6.51 -1.26
N VAL A 22 -0.61 -6.50 -0.13
CA VAL A 22 -0.08 -6.04 1.16
C VAL A 22 1.07 -6.93 1.64
N GLU A 23 0.92 -8.24 1.50
CA GLU A 23 1.92 -9.22 1.88
C GLU A 23 3.22 -9.08 1.09
N LYS A 24 3.12 -8.79 -0.21
CA LYS A 24 4.29 -8.52 -1.06
C LYS A 24 4.99 -7.21 -0.71
N LEU A 25 4.24 -6.15 -0.38
CA LEU A 25 4.82 -4.85 -0.05
C LEU A 25 5.43 -4.83 1.37
N LYS A 26 4.79 -5.52 2.32
CA LYS A 26 5.04 -5.40 3.77
C LYS A 26 4.99 -3.94 4.26
N LEU A 27 4.07 -3.16 3.71
CA LEU A 27 3.82 -1.75 4.04
C LEU A 27 2.33 -1.50 4.26
N TRP A 28 1.98 -0.63 5.20
CA TRP A 28 0.59 -0.29 5.53
C TRP A 28 0.38 1.22 5.68
N PRO A 29 -0.57 1.84 4.96
CA PRO A 29 -0.91 3.24 5.16
C PRO A 29 -2.00 3.37 6.23
N SER A 30 -1.76 4.19 7.25
CA SER A 30 -2.76 4.53 8.24
C SER A 30 -3.74 5.60 7.72
N ARG A 31 -4.84 5.80 8.43
CA ARG A 31 -5.85 6.83 8.07
C ARG A 31 -5.30 8.26 8.17
N SER A 32 -4.26 8.49 8.96
CA SER A 32 -3.55 9.78 9.06
C SER A 32 -2.55 10.01 7.92
N GLY A 33 -2.39 9.03 7.01
CA GLY A 33 -1.42 9.09 5.91
C GLY A 33 0.01 8.82 6.35
N THR A 34 0.21 8.19 7.51
CA THR A 34 1.53 7.69 7.92
C THR A 34 1.73 6.28 7.34
N LEU A 35 2.91 6.03 6.75
CA LEU A 35 3.27 4.74 6.19
C LEU A 35 4.03 3.90 7.22
N HIS A 36 3.52 2.72 7.54
CA HIS A 36 4.09 1.80 8.51
C HIS A 36 4.71 0.58 7.83
N GLY A 37 5.74 0.01 8.46
CA GLY A 37 6.28 -1.29 8.09
C GLY A 37 5.48 -2.40 8.75
N ILE A 38 5.12 -3.43 8.00
CA ILE A 38 4.38 -4.60 8.51
C ILE A 38 5.38 -5.62 9.06
N LYS A 39 5.22 -5.98 10.34
CA LYS A 39 5.97 -7.04 11.01
C LYS A 39 5.36 -8.41 10.73
N SER A 40 4.04 -8.54 10.90
CA SER A 40 3.30 -9.76 10.59
C SER A 40 1.90 -9.45 10.07
N MET A 41 1.35 -10.41 9.33
CA MET A 41 -0.01 -10.35 8.82
C MET A 41 -0.62 -11.75 8.94
N THR A 42 -1.76 -11.85 9.61
CA THR A 42 -2.47 -13.11 9.82
C THR A 42 -3.83 -13.02 9.15
N ILE A 43 -4.05 -13.84 8.13
CA ILE A 43 -5.29 -13.86 7.34
C ILE A 43 -6.30 -14.82 8.00
N ARG A 44 -7.56 -14.39 8.11
CA ARG A 44 -8.69 -15.16 8.63
C ARG A 44 -9.89 -14.98 7.70
N GLY A 45 -9.99 -15.83 6.68
CA GLY A 45 -11.03 -15.72 5.66
C GLY A 45 -10.93 -14.38 4.89
N ASN A 46 -11.98 -13.56 4.96
CA ASN A 46 -12.05 -12.27 4.28
C ASN A 46 -11.45 -11.10 5.07
N THR A 47 -10.95 -11.36 6.28
CA THR A 47 -10.26 -10.37 7.12
C THR A 47 -8.82 -10.77 7.36
N ALA A 48 -7.99 -9.79 7.71
CA ALA A 48 -6.64 -10.03 8.18
C ALA A 48 -6.28 -9.07 9.30
N GLU A 49 -5.48 -9.55 10.24
CA GLU A 49 -4.84 -8.73 11.26
C GLU A 49 -3.42 -8.41 10.82
N ILE A 50 -3.08 -7.12 10.82
CA ILE A 50 -1.74 -6.62 10.56
C ILE A 50 -1.16 -6.15 11.88
N VAL A 51 0.06 -6.58 12.17
CA VAL A 51 0.90 -6.03 13.23
C VAL A 51 2.07 -5.30 12.59
N THR A 52 2.23 -4.03 12.93
CA THR A 52 3.33 -3.19 12.43
C THR A 52 4.59 -3.31 13.29
N HIS A 53 5.72 -2.82 12.77
CA HIS A 53 6.96 -2.75 13.56
C HIS A 53 6.88 -1.79 14.75
N CYS A 54 5.96 -0.82 14.72
CA CYS A 54 5.65 0.04 15.88
C CYS A 54 4.59 -0.55 16.82
N ASN A 55 4.26 -1.85 16.67
CA ASN A 55 3.29 -2.60 17.48
C ASN A 55 1.83 -2.13 17.37
N GLU A 56 1.50 -1.25 16.42
CA GLU A 56 0.11 -0.96 16.09
C GLU A 56 -0.52 -2.15 15.38
N LYS A 57 -1.79 -2.42 15.73
CA LYS A 57 -2.60 -3.51 15.19
C LYS A 57 -3.72 -2.94 14.31
N PHE A 58 -3.94 -3.54 13.16
CA PHE A 58 -5.00 -3.15 12.24
C PHE A 58 -5.78 -4.37 11.80
N GLN A 59 -7.11 -4.30 11.87
CA GLN A 59 -7.98 -5.23 11.17
C GLN A 59 -8.35 -4.69 9.80
N ILE A 60 -8.19 -5.52 8.78
CA ILE A 60 -8.39 -5.15 7.39
C ILE A 60 -9.28 -6.17 6.68
N TYR A 61 -10.02 -5.71 5.68
CA TYR A 61 -10.83 -6.56 4.80
C TYR A 61 -10.14 -6.73 3.46
N ASN A 62 -10.36 -7.87 2.80
CA ASN A 62 -9.88 -8.09 1.44
C ASN A 62 -10.74 -7.32 0.43
N SER A 63 -10.52 -6.01 0.36
CA SER A 63 -11.26 -5.13 -0.54
C SER A 63 -10.32 -4.33 -1.44
N LYS A 64 -10.48 -4.54 -2.76
CA LYS A 64 -9.77 -3.79 -3.82
C LYS A 64 -10.16 -2.31 -3.87
N HIS A 65 -11.31 -1.95 -3.29
CA HIS A 65 -11.90 -0.61 -3.31
C HIS A 65 -11.70 0.18 -2.01
N SER A 66 -11.04 -0.41 -1.01
CA SER A 66 -10.79 0.26 0.26
C SER A 66 -9.90 1.50 0.10
N ARG A 67 -10.01 2.44 1.04
CA ARG A 67 -9.13 3.62 1.12
C ARG A 67 -7.66 3.20 1.18
N ALA A 68 -7.33 2.19 1.98
CA ALA A 68 -5.96 1.67 2.10
C ALA A 68 -5.46 1.08 0.77
N ALA A 69 -6.29 0.32 0.06
CA ALA A 69 -5.94 -0.19 -1.28
C ALA A 69 -5.67 0.94 -2.27
N ARG A 70 -6.47 2.02 -2.24
CA ARG A 70 -6.23 3.21 -3.06
C ARG A 70 -4.93 3.91 -2.66
N CYS A 71 -4.68 4.11 -1.37
CA CYS A 71 -3.45 4.73 -0.88
C CYS A 71 -2.21 3.94 -1.28
N LEU A 72 -2.22 2.61 -1.12
CA LEU A 72 -1.08 1.78 -1.49
C LEU A 72 -0.81 1.78 -3.01
N ARG A 73 -1.86 1.76 -3.83
CA ARG A 73 -1.72 1.78 -5.30
C ARG A 73 -1.24 3.12 -5.83
N ASN A 74 -1.80 4.20 -5.29
CA ASN A 74 -1.52 5.57 -5.74
C ASN A 74 -0.38 6.23 -4.94
N LYS A 75 0.23 5.49 -4.00
CA LYS A 75 1.32 5.96 -3.13
C LYS A 75 0.95 7.22 -2.35
N LEU A 76 -0.28 7.25 -1.86
CA LEU A 76 -0.81 8.37 -1.10
C LEU A 76 -0.44 8.19 0.38
N PHE A 77 0.70 8.75 0.75
CA PHE A 77 1.15 8.90 2.14
C PHE A 77 1.86 10.24 2.30
N PHE A 78 1.82 10.81 3.50
CA PHE A 78 2.46 12.09 3.80
C PHE A 78 3.86 11.90 4.39
N ARG A 79 4.03 10.87 5.22
CA ARG A 79 5.30 10.58 5.90
C ARG A 79 5.44 9.09 6.23
N ALA A 80 6.67 8.63 6.37
CA ALA A 80 6.96 7.31 6.94
C ALA A 80 6.92 7.37 8.48
N CYS A 81 6.49 6.28 9.11
CA CYS A 81 6.53 6.12 10.56
C CYS A 81 8.00 6.06 11.05
N THR A 82 8.37 6.97 11.95
CA THR A 82 9.73 7.06 12.52
C THR A 82 10.06 5.83 13.37
N THR A 83 9.10 5.33 14.15
CA THR A 83 9.27 4.14 15.00
C THR A 83 9.44 2.85 14.20
N CYS A 84 8.76 2.73 13.05
CA CYS A 84 8.89 1.56 12.19
C CYS A 84 10.27 1.41 11.54
N LYS A 85 11.07 2.50 11.50
CA LYS A 85 12.42 2.52 10.89
C LYS A 85 12.45 1.86 9.51
N ILE A 86 11.51 2.24 8.64
CA ILE A 86 11.44 1.70 7.27
C ILE A 86 12.72 2.11 6.53
N PRO A 87 13.51 1.16 5.98
CA PRO A 87 14.74 1.49 5.28
C PRO A 87 14.51 2.41 4.07
N GLY A 88 15.41 3.37 3.84
CA GLY A 88 15.33 4.34 2.75
C GLY A 88 15.15 3.67 1.38
N TRP A 89 15.98 2.67 1.07
CA TRP A 89 15.89 1.89 -0.18
C TRP A 89 14.49 1.27 -0.40
N LYS A 90 13.78 0.90 0.66
CA LYS A 90 12.42 0.31 0.55
C LYS A 90 11.41 1.40 0.20
N LEU A 91 11.55 2.60 0.78
CA LEU A 91 10.73 3.76 0.44
C LEU A 91 10.97 4.20 -1.01
N GLU A 92 12.23 4.24 -1.44
CA GLU A 92 12.63 4.55 -2.83
C GLU A 92 12.11 3.50 -3.82
N LYS A 93 12.26 2.21 -3.50
CA LYS A 93 11.70 1.13 -4.32
C LYS A 93 10.19 1.24 -4.42
N TYR A 94 9.51 1.53 -3.32
CA TYR A 94 8.07 1.74 -3.30
C TYR A 94 7.65 2.97 -4.11
N SER A 95 8.35 4.10 -3.98
CA SER A 95 8.06 5.37 -4.67
C SER A 95 8.32 5.30 -6.18
N SER A 96 9.29 4.51 -6.62
CA SER A 96 9.63 4.30 -8.04
C SER A 96 8.78 3.21 -8.73
N THR A 97 8.32 2.18 -8.00
CA THR A 97 7.59 1.06 -8.62
C THR A 97 6.19 1.47 -9.09
N HIS A 98 5.97 1.66 -10.40
CA HIS A 98 4.65 1.93 -10.94
C HIS A 98 3.89 0.64 -11.26
N VAL A 99 2.70 0.50 -10.70
CA VAL A 99 1.83 -0.65 -10.94
C VAL A 99 0.87 -0.34 -12.09
N ASN A 100 1.01 -1.06 -13.21
CA ASN A 100 0.05 -1.02 -14.31
C ASN A 100 -0.93 -2.21 -14.22
N GLN A 101 -1.96 -2.25 -15.09
CA GLN A 101 -3.01 -3.28 -15.07
C GLN A 101 -2.46 -4.70 -15.20
N ASN A 102 -1.38 -4.87 -15.95
CA ASN A 102 -0.76 -6.15 -16.27
C ASN A 102 0.32 -6.57 -15.27
N TYR A 103 0.66 -5.70 -14.30
CA TYR A 103 1.70 -6.00 -13.33
C TYR A 103 1.24 -7.12 -12.39
N GLY A 104 1.78 -8.32 -12.58
CA GLY A 104 1.46 -9.50 -11.78
C GLY A 104 0.25 -10.29 -12.26
N SER A 105 -0.19 -10.13 -13.52
CA SER A 105 -1.20 -11.01 -14.13
C SER A 105 -0.74 -12.46 -14.30
N ARG A 106 0.55 -12.72 -14.09
CA ARG A 106 1.18 -14.05 -14.12
C ARG A 106 1.67 -14.54 -12.74
N LEU A 107 1.23 -13.91 -11.65
CA LEU A 107 1.55 -14.28 -10.26
C LEU A 107 0.33 -14.88 -9.54
#